data_AF-A0A7J6Q0X6-F1
#
_entry.id   AF-A0A7J6Q0X6-F1
#
_cell.length_a   1.000
_cell.length_b   1.000
_cell.length_c   1.000
_cell.angle_alpha   90.00
_cell.angle_beta   90.00
_cell.angle_gamma   90.00
#
_symmetry.space_group_name_H-M   'P 1'
#
loop_
_entity.id
_entity.type
_entity.pdbx_description
1 polymer ?
#
loop_
_entity_poly.entity_id
_entity_poly.type
_entity_poly.pdbx_seq_one_letter_code
_entity_poly.pdbx_strand_id
1 'polypeptide(L)'
;LAYHVWTRWVFYDRRATALVDGFYARRKERTMLVEIRPGRRIAVYENLPASTGAPALIFIHGSCARMQQFEEQMNYFASRGQRVVALDLFGCGASDKPDDPKAYHTAQIKSDVVAFLEKFATPGSVIIGHSYGAAIVLGLSMDRYLVNTLKLAGFVCLA
;
A
#
# COMPACT_ATOMS: atom_id res chain seq x y z
N LEU A 1 22.02 -28.05 -7.16
CA LEU A 1 20.82 -27.61 -6.43
C LEU A 1 21.15 -26.28 -5.76
N ALA A 2 20.27 -25.27 -5.94
CA ALA A 2 20.24 -23.95 -5.29
C ALA A 2 21.12 -22.79 -5.84
N TYR A 3 20.46 -21.63 -5.90
CA TYR A 3 20.98 -20.24 -5.98
C TYR A 3 21.26 -19.59 -7.35
N HIS A 4 20.32 -19.57 -8.30
CA HIS A 4 20.41 -18.66 -9.46
C HIS A 4 19.05 -18.21 -10.05
N VAL A 5 18.18 -17.57 -9.25
CA VAL A 5 16.92 -17.01 -9.79
C VAL A 5 16.45 -15.72 -9.13
N TRP A 6 17.29 -14.69 -8.92
CA TRP A 6 16.79 -13.40 -8.37
C TRP A 6 17.42 -12.10 -8.88
N THR A 7 18.17 -12.09 -10.00
CA THR A 7 18.82 -10.84 -10.48
C THR A 7 18.58 -10.47 -11.95
N ARG A 8 17.56 -11.02 -12.63
CA ARG A 8 17.35 -10.76 -14.07
C ARG A 8 15.95 -10.23 -14.40
N TRP A 9 15.61 -9.07 -13.87
CA TRP A 9 14.46 -8.27 -14.31
C TRP A 9 14.80 -6.77 -14.35
N VAL A 10 15.81 -6.38 -15.13
CA VAL A 10 15.95 -4.99 -15.60
C VAL A 10 16.57 -5.01 -17.00
N PHE A 11 15.74 -5.16 -18.03
CA PHE A 11 16.08 -4.64 -19.35
C PHE A 11 15.37 -3.29 -19.48
N TYR A 12 16.18 -2.24 -19.58
CA TYR A 12 15.79 -0.84 -19.67
C TYR A 12 15.25 -0.56 -21.08
N ASP A 13 13.93 -0.72 -21.26
CA ASP A 13 13.22 -0.37 -22.51
C ASP A 13 12.86 1.13 -22.50
N ARG A 14 13.25 1.85 -23.56
CA ARG A 14 12.90 3.28 -23.74
C ARG A 14 11.39 3.54 -23.87
N ARG A 15 10.59 2.54 -24.24
CA ARG A 15 9.11 2.64 -24.18
C ARG A 15 8.57 2.53 -22.75
N ALA A 16 9.27 1.81 -21.87
CA ALA A 16 8.91 1.75 -20.46
C ALA A 16 9.07 3.13 -19.81
N THR A 17 10.08 3.91 -20.19
CA THR A 17 10.33 5.26 -19.62
C THR A 17 9.16 6.22 -19.87
N ALA A 18 8.62 6.28 -21.09
CA ALA A 18 7.48 7.14 -21.40
C ALA A 18 6.16 6.67 -20.73
N LEU A 19 5.96 5.36 -20.60
CA LEU A 19 4.83 4.80 -19.85
C LEU A 19 4.95 5.11 -18.35
N VAL A 20 6.16 5.01 -17.83
CA VAL A 20 6.53 5.32 -16.45
C VAL A 20 6.31 6.82 -16.17
N ASP A 21 6.79 7.73 -17.02
CA ASP A 21 6.59 9.18 -16.89
C ASP A 21 5.12 9.59 -16.99
N GLY A 22 4.38 9.04 -17.97
CA GLY A 22 2.94 9.28 -18.09
C GLY A 22 2.16 8.70 -16.90
N PHE A 23 2.64 7.60 -16.32
CA PHE A 23 2.08 7.06 -15.09
C PHE A 23 2.41 7.93 -13.88
N TYR A 24 3.63 8.49 -13.77
CA TYR A 24 4.00 9.43 -12.70
C TYR A 24 3.06 10.64 -12.64
N ALA A 25 2.77 11.25 -13.79
CA ALA A 25 1.80 12.35 -13.88
C ALA A 25 0.40 11.90 -13.43
N ARG A 26 -0.10 10.79 -14.00
CA ARG A 26 -1.40 10.20 -13.61
C ARG A 26 -1.46 9.75 -12.15
N ARG A 27 -0.34 9.34 -11.55
CA ARG A 27 -0.23 8.91 -10.14
C ARG A 27 -0.41 10.11 -9.23
N LYS A 28 0.24 11.23 -9.57
CA LYS A 28 0.10 12.48 -8.82
C LYS A 28 -1.36 12.96 -8.84
N GLU A 29 -2.05 12.80 -9.97
CA GLU A 29 -3.49 13.09 -10.11
C GLU A 29 -4.39 12.11 -9.33
N ARG A 30 -3.91 10.90 -9.08
CA ARG A 30 -4.64 9.81 -8.40
C ARG A 30 -4.24 9.61 -6.94
N THR A 31 -3.35 10.47 -6.43
CA THR A 31 -3.04 10.52 -5.02
C THR A 31 -3.94 11.56 -4.37
N MET A 32 -4.70 11.14 -3.37
CA MET A 32 -5.65 11.98 -2.66
C MET A 32 -5.37 11.93 -1.16
N LEU A 33 -5.61 13.05 -0.49
CA LEU A 33 -5.61 13.09 0.97
C LEU A 33 -6.99 12.72 1.47
N VAL A 34 -7.09 11.66 2.25
CA VAL A 34 -8.36 11.06 2.67
C VAL A 34 -8.45 11.01 4.17
N GLU A 35 -9.54 11.52 4.74
CA GLU A 35 -9.86 11.29 6.14
C GLU A 35 -10.45 9.88 6.33
N ILE A 36 -9.65 9.00 6.94
CA ILE A 36 -10.02 7.60 7.16
C ILE A 36 -10.78 7.40 8.46
N ARG A 37 -10.50 8.22 9.48
CA ARG A 37 -11.27 8.33 10.73
C ARG A 37 -11.04 9.73 11.31
N PRO A 38 -11.85 10.20 12.28
CA PRO A 38 -11.79 11.58 12.76
C PRO A 38 -10.37 12.02 13.13
N GLY A 39 -9.89 13.10 12.49
CA GLY A 39 -8.56 13.66 12.72
C GLY A 39 -7.40 12.83 12.15
N ARG A 40 -7.68 11.85 11.29
CA ARG A 40 -6.67 10.99 10.65
C ARG A 40 -6.79 11.10 9.13
N ARG A 41 -6.04 12.04 8.55
CA ARG A 41 -5.93 12.16 7.10
C ARG A 41 -4.63 11.56 6.61
N ILE A 42 -4.75 10.67 5.63
CA ILE A 42 -3.62 9.98 5.02
C ILE A 42 -3.61 10.17 3.52
N ALA A 43 -2.43 10.21 2.92
CA ALA A 43 -2.29 10.19 1.49
C ALA A 43 -2.51 8.77 0.97
N VAL A 44 -3.41 8.64 0.00
CA VAL A 44 -3.80 7.38 -0.61
C VAL A 44 -3.64 7.50 -2.11
N TYR A 45 -3.01 6.50 -2.72
CA TYR A 45 -3.02 6.30 -4.15
C TYR A 45 -4.01 5.19 -4.52
N GLU A 46 -4.85 5.42 -5.53
CA GLU A 46 -5.62 4.35 -6.19
C GLU A 46 -5.64 4.53 -7.71
N ASN A 47 -5.42 3.45 -8.47
CA ASN A 47 -5.65 3.50 -9.92
C ASN A 47 -7.12 3.24 -10.28
N LEU A 48 -7.74 2.28 -9.60
CA LEU A 48 -9.11 1.76 -9.69
C LEU A 48 -10.00 2.32 -8.56
N PRO A 49 -11.19 2.96 -8.73
CA PRO A 49 -12.03 3.21 -7.56
C PRO A 49 -12.59 1.89 -7.01
N ALA A 50 -12.87 1.84 -5.70
CA ALA A 50 -13.44 0.66 -5.04
C ALA A 50 -14.80 0.23 -5.62
N SER A 51 -15.56 1.18 -6.19
CA SER A 51 -16.85 0.94 -6.86
C SER A 51 -16.78 -0.01 -8.04
N THR A 52 -15.59 -0.27 -8.59
CA THR A 52 -15.39 -1.31 -9.61
C THR A 52 -15.63 -2.72 -9.07
N GLY A 53 -15.62 -2.92 -7.75
CA GLY A 53 -15.74 -4.23 -7.10
C GLY A 53 -14.53 -5.14 -7.31
N ALA A 54 -13.55 -4.73 -8.12
CA ALA A 54 -12.37 -5.52 -8.42
C ALA A 54 -11.48 -5.68 -7.17
N PRO A 55 -10.93 -6.88 -6.90
CA PRO A 55 -9.95 -7.09 -5.84
C PRO A 55 -8.74 -6.18 -6.02
N ALA A 56 -8.30 -5.54 -4.94
CA ALA A 56 -7.11 -4.69 -4.94
C ALA A 56 -5.85 -5.43 -4.48
N LEU A 57 -4.71 -5.06 -5.06
CA LEU A 57 -3.39 -5.23 -4.45
C LEU A 57 -3.11 -4.00 -3.59
N ILE A 58 -3.09 -4.18 -2.28
CA ILE A 58 -2.98 -3.11 -1.29
C ILE A 58 -1.57 -3.11 -0.70
N PHE A 59 -0.84 -2.02 -0.86
CA PHE A 59 0.55 -1.91 -0.43
C PHE A 59 0.71 -1.06 0.84
N ILE A 60 1.37 -1.62 1.86
CA ILE A 60 1.64 -0.97 3.16
C ILE A 60 3.15 -0.93 3.40
N HIS A 61 3.72 0.28 3.42
CA HIS A 61 5.17 0.47 3.50
C HIS A 61 5.74 0.23 4.90
N GLY A 62 7.08 0.13 4.99
CA GLY A 62 7.79 -0.06 6.24
C GLY A 62 7.99 1.22 7.05
N SER A 63 8.73 1.14 8.15
CA SER A 63 9.16 2.31 8.91
C SER A 63 10.06 3.21 8.05
N CYS A 64 10.03 4.53 8.31
CA CYS A 64 10.85 5.52 7.59
C CYS A 64 10.67 5.51 6.06
N ALA A 65 9.54 5.00 5.56
CA ALA A 65 9.23 4.89 4.14
C ALA A 65 7.96 5.67 3.79
N ARG A 66 7.53 5.50 2.53
CA ARG A 66 6.31 6.07 1.93
C ARG A 66 5.83 5.12 0.84
N MET A 67 4.63 5.31 0.31
CA MET A 67 4.01 4.42 -0.68
C MET A 67 4.89 4.15 -1.91
N GLN A 68 5.77 5.09 -2.29
CA GLN A 68 6.71 4.97 -3.41
C GLN A 68 7.76 3.87 -3.21
N GLN A 69 7.87 3.29 -2.00
CA GLN A 69 8.64 2.07 -1.79
C GLN A 69 8.20 0.93 -2.74
N PHE A 70 6.94 0.95 -3.20
CA PHE A 70 6.38 -0.06 -4.10
C PHE A 70 6.14 0.45 -5.52
N GLU A 71 6.79 1.54 -5.92
CA GLU A 71 6.52 2.22 -7.20
C GLU A 71 6.56 1.27 -8.38
N GLU A 72 7.63 0.50 -8.52
CA GLU A 72 7.78 -0.45 -9.63
C GLU A 72 6.70 -1.54 -9.63
N GLN A 73 6.35 -2.06 -8.46
CA GLN A 73 5.31 -3.09 -8.32
C GLN A 73 3.93 -2.52 -8.64
N MET A 74 3.62 -1.32 -8.13
CA MET A 74 2.37 -0.63 -8.42
C MET A 74 2.24 -0.35 -9.93
N ASN A 75 3.31 0.11 -10.58
CA ASN A 75 3.35 0.35 -12.03
C ASN A 75 3.11 -0.95 -12.82
N TYR A 76 3.80 -2.01 -12.43
CA TYR A 76 3.72 -3.31 -13.08
C TYR A 76 2.29 -3.87 -13.06
N PHE A 77 1.61 -3.82 -11.91
CA PHE A 77 0.27 -4.37 -11.78
C PHE A 77 -0.81 -3.45 -12.37
N ALA A 78 -0.68 -2.13 -12.17
CA ALA A 78 -1.64 -1.17 -12.71
C ALA A 78 -1.64 -1.15 -14.25
N SER A 79 -0.47 -1.29 -14.90
CA SER A 79 -0.36 -1.38 -16.36
C SER A 79 -1.03 -2.64 -16.96
N ARG A 80 -1.31 -3.64 -16.12
CA ARG A 80 -2.05 -4.87 -16.50
C ARG A 80 -3.53 -4.81 -16.15
N GLY A 81 -4.04 -3.63 -15.78
CA GLY A 81 -5.44 -3.41 -15.43
C GLY A 81 -5.84 -3.93 -14.04
N GLN A 82 -4.88 -4.35 -13.21
CA GLN A 82 -5.19 -4.74 -11.84
C GLN A 82 -5.44 -3.51 -10.97
N ARG A 83 -6.39 -3.61 -10.03
CA ARG A 83 -6.61 -2.57 -9.04
C ARG A 83 -5.47 -2.56 -8.03
N VAL A 84 -4.85 -1.41 -7.85
CA VAL A 84 -3.69 -1.15 -7.00
C VAL A 84 -4.06 0.02 -6.09
N VAL A 85 -3.85 -0.18 -4.79
CA VAL A 85 -4.05 0.84 -3.77
C VAL A 85 -2.82 0.88 -2.87
N ALA A 86 -2.39 2.07 -2.48
CA ALA A 86 -1.32 2.23 -1.49
C ALA A 86 -1.59 3.44 -0.61
N LEU A 87 -1.00 3.45 0.59
CA LEU A 87 -1.08 4.58 1.50
C LEU A 87 0.30 5.01 1.98
N ASP A 88 0.40 6.28 2.33
CA ASP A 88 1.39 6.75 3.28
C ASP A 88 0.81 6.56 4.68
N LEU A 89 1.49 5.79 5.53
CA LEU A 89 1.13 5.66 6.94
C LEU A 89 1.09 7.05 7.60
N PHE A 90 0.27 7.19 8.64
CA PHE A 90 0.19 8.43 9.39
C PHE A 90 1.58 8.82 9.94
N GLY A 91 1.99 10.08 9.77
CA GLY A 91 3.36 10.52 10.04
C GLY A 91 4.34 10.41 8.85
N CYS A 92 3.93 9.79 7.73
CA CYS A 92 4.81 9.55 6.58
C CYS A 92 4.35 10.30 5.33
N GLY A 93 5.28 10.47 4.38
CA GLY A 93 5.00 10.99 3.04
C GLY A 93 4.13 12.25 3.01
N ALA A 94 2.97 12.19 2.35
CA ALA A 94 2.01 13.30 2.27
C ALA A 94 0.87 13.21 3.31
N SER A 95 0.87 12.21 4.20
CA SER A 95 -0.09 12.10 5.31
C SER A 95 0.17 13.16 6.39
N ASP A 96 -0.84 13.40 7.23
CA ASP A 96 -0.72 14.32 8.37
C ASP A 96 0.38 13.86 9.35
N LYS A 97 1.05 14.84 10.01
CA LYS A 97 2.18 14.63 10.93
C LYS A 97 2.10 15.58 12.14
N PRO A 98 1.12 15.41 13.03
CA PRO A 98 0.99 16.24 14.22
C PRO A 98 2.16 16.02 15.20
N ASP A 99 2.46 17.01 16.03
CA ASP A 99 3.61 16.92 16.96
C ASP A 99 3.39 15.93 18.12
N ASP A 100 2.16 15.45 18.36
CA ASP A 100 1.85 14.51 19.44
C ASP A 100 2.47 13.12 19.18
N PRO A 101 3.46 12.67 19.98
CA PRO A 101 4.09 11.37 19.80
C PRO A 101 3.11 10.19 19.96
N LYS A 102 2.04 10.36 20.77
CA LYS A 102 1.04 9.31 20.99
C LYS A 102 0.25 9.00 19.73
N ALA A 103 0.17 9.94 18.79
CA ALA A 103 -0.49 9.77 17.50
C ALA A 103 0.19 8.69 16.63
N TYR A 104 1.43 8.30 16.94
CA TYR A 104 2.23 7.33 16.20
C TYR A 104 2.37 5.98 16.92
N HIS A 105 1.72 5.79 18.07
CA HIS A 105 1.69 4.50 18.74
C HIS A 105 1.18 3.42 17.78
N THR A 106 1.80 2.24 17.78
CA THR A 106 1.44 1.14 16.88
C THR A 106 -0.06 0.79 16.95
N ALA A 107 -0.70 0.91 18.12
CA ALA A 107 -2.14 0.73 18.24
C ALA A 107 -2.94 1.73 17.38
N GLN A 108 -2.54 3.01 17.37
CA GLN A 108 -3.17 4.05 16.54
C GLN A 108 -2.95 3.80 15.05
N ILE A 109 -1.72 3.42 14.66
CA ILE A 109 -1.40 3.09 13.26
C ILE A 109 -2.17 1.85 12.79
N LYS A 110 -2.33 0.82 13.64
CA LYS A 110 -3.19 -0.33 13.33
C LYS A 110 -4.65 0.10 13.10
N SER A 111 -5.21 0.93 13.99
CA SER A 111 -6.58 1.44 13.83
C SER A 111 -6.76 2.26 12.55
N ASP A 112 -5.75 3.02 12.14
CA ASP A 112 -5.77 3.71 10.85
C ASP A 112 -5.80 2.74 9.68
N VAL A 113 -4.95 1.71 9.70
CA VAL A 113 -4.91 0.72 8.64
C VAL A 113 -6.23 -0.03 8.55
N VAL A 114 -6.90 -0.33 9.67
CA VAL A 114 -8.27 -0.89 9.66
C VAL A 114 -9.24 0.05 8.97
N ALA A 115 -9.31 1.32 9.39
CA ALA A 115 -10.24 2.30 8.82
C ALA A 115 -9.96 2.57 7.32
N PHE A 116 -8.70 2.49 6.91
CA PHE A 116 -8.30 2.52 5.52
C PHE A 116 -8.79 1.28 4.76
N LEU A 117 -8.55 0.07 5.28
CA LEU A 117 -8.98 -1.16 4.63
C LEU A 117 -10.50 -1.24 4.50
N GLU A 118 -11.28 -0.78 5.47
CA GLU A 118 -12.74 -0.69 5.40
C GLU A 118 -13.24 0.17 4.22
N LYS A 119 -12.48 1.21 3.85
CA LYS A 119 -12.83 2.11 2.74
C LYS A 119 -12.34 1.60 1.39
N PHE A 120 -11.16 0.98 1.34
CA PHE A 120 -10.46 0.73 0.10
C PHE A 120 -10.37 -0.75 -0.29
N ALA A 121 -10.54 -1.67 0.64
CA ALA A 121 -10.49 -3.10 0.33
C ALA A 121 -11.84 -3.61 -0.16
N THR A 122 -11.80 -4.45 -1.18
CA THR A 122 -12.93 -5.20 -1.72
C THR A 122 -12.74 -6.70 -1.47
N PRO A 123 -13.81 -7.53 -1.49
CA PRO A 123 -13.67 -8.97 -1.28
C PRO A 123 -12.60 -9.59 -2.19
N GLY A 124 -11.71 -10.38 -1.60
CA GLY A 124 -10.59 -11.01 -2.32
C GLY A 124 -9.37 -10.11 -2.53
N SER A 125 -9.36 -8.88 -2.04
CA SER A 125 -8.16 -8.03 -2.05
C SER A 125 -7.00 -8.69 -1.31
N VAL A 126 -5.79 -8.41 -1.78
CA VAL A 126 -4.53 -8.91 -1.26
C VAL A 126 -3.76 -7.77 -0.62
N ILE A 127 -3.42 -7.93 0.67
CA ILE A 127 -2.68 -6.92 1.42
C ILE A 127 -1.21 -7.34 1.51
N ILE A 128 -0.33 -6.48 1.00
CA ILE A 128 1.12 -6.65 0.92
C ILE A 128 1.77 -5.62 1.86
N GLY A 129 2.31 -6.10 2.98
CA GLY A 129 3.10 -5.28 3.90
C GLY A 129 4.60 -5.54 3.75
N HIS A 130 5.43 -4.53 3.99
CA HIS A 130 6.89 -4.65 4.11
C HIS A 130 7.37 -4.16 5.48
N SER A 131 8.31 -4.88 6.13
CA SER A 131 8.88 -4.51 7.43
C SER A 131 7.79 -4.15 8.46
N TYR A 132 7.75 -2.90 8.96
CA TYR A 132 6.72 -2.41 9.87
C TYR A 132 5.29 -2.60 9.32
N GLY A 133 5.08 -2.37 8.02
CA GLY A 133 3.81 -2.65 7.35
C GLY A 133 3.43 -4.13 7.41
N ALA A 134 4.39 -5.04 7.30
CA ALA A 134 4.15 -6.48 7.46
C ALA A 134 3.76 -6.83 8.91
N ALA A 135 4.42 -6.23 9.90
CA ALA A 135 4.09 -6.41 11.32
C ALA A 135 2.67 -5.92 11.64
N ILE A 136 2.24 -4.80 11.06
CA ILE A 136 0.86 -4.30 11.19
C ILE A 136 -0.13 -5.32 10.61
N VAL A 137 0.07 -5.75 9.35
CA VAL A 137 -0.81 -6.70 8.65
C VAL A 137 -0.93 -8.02 9.41
N LEU A 138 0.19 -8.55 9.90
CA LEU A 138 0.18 -9.76 10.71
C LEU A 138 -0.60 -9.56 12.01
N GLY A 139 -0.41 -8.43 12.70
CA GLY A 139 -1.19 -8.07 13.88
C GLY A 139 -2.70 -8.10 13.62
N LEU A 140 -3.15 -7.47 12.53
CA LEU A 140 -4.57 -7.42 12.17
C LEU A 140 -5.17 -8.81 11.87
N SER A 141 -4.36 -9.72 11.31
CA SER A 141 -4.80 -11.10 11.03
C SER A 141 -5.07 -11.90 12.31
N MET A 142 -4.30 -11.66 13.37
CA MET A 142 -4.47 -12.33 14.66
C MET A 142 -5.67 -11.79 15.44
N ASP A 143 -5.98 -10.50 15.29
CA ASP A 143 -7.09 -9.81 15.95
C ASP A 143 -8.48 -10.16 15.36
N ARG A 144 -8.55 -11.17 14.49
CA ARG A 144 -9.77 -11.68 13.78
C ARG A 144 -10.52 -10.66 12.91
N TYR A 145 -9.99 -9.45 12.70
CA TYR A 145 -10.68 -8.38 11.98
C TYR A 145 -10.91 -8.64 10.48
N LEU A 146 -10.06 -9.44 9.82
CA LEU A 146 -10.03 -9.53 8.35
C LEU A 146 -10.30 -10.94 7.80
N VAL A 147 -10.61 -11.91 8.66
CA VAL A 147 -10.50 -13.34 8.36
C VAL A 147 -11.60 -13.87 7.42
N ASN A 148 -12.68 -13.12 7.20
CA ASN A 148 -13.82 -13.59 6.40
C ASN A 148 -13.92 -12.99 4.98
N THR A 149 -13.19 -11.92 4.64
CA THR A 149 -13.37 -11.21 3.35
C THR A 149 -12.07 -10.92 2.57
N LEU A 150 -10.90 -11.07 3.19
CA LEU A 150 -9.62 -10.64 2.60
C LEU A 150 -8.63 -11.80 2.52
N LYS A 151 -7.96 -11.92 1.38
CA LYS A 151 -6.86 -12.89 1.20
C LYS A 151 -5.56 -12.19 1.62
N LEU A 152 -5.10 -12.44 2.83
CA LEU A 152 -3.87 -11.84 3.35
C LEU A 152 -2.64 -12.51 2.72
N ALA A 153 -1.74 -11.72 2.13
CA ALA A 153 -0.41 -12.17 1.69
C ALA A 153 0.65 -11.22 2.25
N GLY A 154 0.99 -11.38 3.53
CA GLY A 154 2.06 -10.63 4.17
C GLY A 154 3.42 -11.23 3.83
N PHE A 155 4.34 -10.42 3.30
CA PHE A 155 5.75 -10.79 3.14
C PHE A 155 6.57 -10.04 4.19
N VAL A 156 7.04 -10.73 5.22
CA VAL A 156 8.02 -10.17 6.15
C VAL A 156 9.39 -10.30 5.50
N CYS A 157 9.90 -9.22 4.90
CA CYS A 157 11.31 -9.10 4.59
C CYS A 157 11.99 -8.44 5.81
N LEU A 158 12.67 -9.24 6.62
CA LEU A 158 13.72 -8.73 7.50
C LEU A 158 14.90 -8.44 6.58
N ALA A 159 15.31 -7.18 6.50
CA ALA A 159 16.61 -6.83 5.92
C ALA A 159 17.74 -7.33 6.82
#